data_AF-A0ABD1YDY6-F1
#
_entry.id   AF-A0ABD1YDY6-F1
#
_cell.length_a   1.000
_cell.length_b   1.000
_cell.length_c   1.000
_cell.angle_alpha   90.00
_cell.angle_beta   90.00
_cell.angle_gamma   90.00
#
_symmetry.space_group_name_H-M   'P 1'
#
loop_
_entity.id
_entity.type
_entity.pdbx_description
1 polymer ?
#
loop_
_entity_poly.entity_id
_entity_poly.type
_entity_poly.pdbx_seq_one_letter_code
_entity_poly.pdbx_strand_id
1 'polypeptide(L)'
;MGRRSWELLAEVKDADGREDKMTGTRLSQRDFQDENQRESKGNCSDLLVEANVTPDDESRGSDLPEETLIDVWNRVCTALQNRPATQALTKQKGNLISIVRYSDSMSVVKMGASALFVKKFQQHEHASALEAAFTAVLKQPIKLDVLILDTNDKKH
;
A
#
# COMPACT_ATOMS: atom_id res chain seq x y z
N MET A 1 26.23 -28.34 33.76
CA MET A 1 25.00 -28.64 34.53
C MET A 1 24.90 -27.60 35.65
N GLY A 2 23.82 -26.83 35.69
CA GLY A 2 23.62 -25.82 36.74
C GLY A 2 22.20 -25.25 36.63
N ARG A 3 21.23 -25.97 37.20
CA ARG A 3 19.82 -25.55 37.29
C ARG A 3 19.67 -24.46 38.36
N ARG A 4 18.94 -23.41 38.05
CA ARG A 4 18.30 -22.45 38.97
C ARG A 4 16.97 -22.07 38.29
N SER A 5 15.86 -22.79 38.42
CA SER A 5 15.04 -23.04 39.61
C SER A 5 14.84 -21.78 40.46
N TRP A 6 13.86 -20.99 40.04
CA TRP A 6 13.13 -20.03 40.85
C TRP A 6 11.63 -20.29 40.58
N GLU A 7 11.10 -21.29 41.26
CA GLU A 7 9.67 -21.34 41.58
C GLU A 7 9.45 -20.52 42.85
N LEU A 8 8.38 -19.73 42.88
CA LEU A 8 7.55 -19.30 44.03
C LEU A 8 6.74 -18.09 43.53
N LEU A 9 5.48 -18.26 43.14
CA LEU A 9 4.26 -18.43 43.94
C LEU A 9 3.49 -17.10 44.07
N ALA A 10 2.23 -17.18 43.63
CA ALA A 10 1.05 -16.48 44.13
C ALA A 10 1.00 -14.94 44.05
N GLU A 11 0.09 -14.44 43.22
CA GLU A 11 -1.04 -13.69 43.78
C GLU A 11 -2.30 -13.93 42.94
N VAL A 12 -3.17 -14.80 43.46
CA VAL A 12 -4.57 -14.87 43.07
C VAL A 12 -5.25 -13.67 43.73
N LYS A 13 -5.90 -12.82 42.93
CA LYS A 13 -6.79 -11.79 43.46
C LYS A 13 -8.16 -11.97 42.85
N ASP A 14 -8.96 -12.78 43.54
CA ASP A 14 -10.40 -12.78 43.43
C ASP A 14 -10.94 -11.40 43.83
N ALA A 15 -11.73 -10.80 42.94
CA ALA A 15 -12.68 -9.77 43.28
C ALA A 15 -13.97 -10.06 42.53
N ASP A 16 -14.82 -10.81 43.22
CA ASP A 16 -16.24 -10.99 42.98
C ASP A 16 -16.93 -9.60 42.94
N GLY A 17 -17.65 -9.35 41.85
CA GLY A 17 -18.33 -8.09 41.56
C GLY A 17 -19.56 -8.34 40.70
N ARG A 18 -20.48 -9.10 41.28
CA ARG A 18 -21.81 -9.45 40.79
C ARG A 18 -22.64 -8.21 40.44
N GLU A 19 -22.97 -8.01 39.17
CA GLU A 19 -24.17 -7.28 38.76
C GLU A 19 -24.91 -8.07 37.68
N ASP A 20 -26.00 -8.68 38.15
CA ASP A 20 -27.03 -9.38 37.40
C ASP A 20 -27.87 -8.33 36.64
N LYS A 21 -27.84 -8.32 35.30
CA LYS A 21 -28.93 -7.78 34.48
C LYS A 21 -29.17 -8.67 33.26
N MET A 22 -30.14 -9.56 33.42
CA MET A 22 -30.92 -10.14 32.33
C MET A 22 -31.51 -9.06 31.43
N THR A 23 -31.09 -9.06 30.17
CA THR A 23 -32.01 -8.81 29.05
C THR A 23 -31.67 -9.81 27.96
N GLY A 24 -32.40 -10.92 27.91
CA GLY A 24 -32.57 -11.62 26.65
C GLY A 24 -33.37 -10.74 25.69
N THR A 25 -33.13 -10.89 24.38
CA THR A 25 -34.18 -11.09 23.35
C THR A 25 -33.55 -11.00 21.94
N ARG A 26 -33.74 -12.09 21.19
CA ARG A 26 -33.87 -12.24 19.73
C ARG A 26 -32.70 -11.97 18.78
N LEU A 27 -32.28 -13.07 18.15
CA LEU A 27 -32.44 -13.34 16.71
C LEU A 27 -32.42 -12.14 15.75
N SER A 28 -31.40 -12.09 14.90
CA SER A 28 -31.61 -12.19 13.44
C SER A 28 -30.27 -12.43 12.73
N GLN A 29 -30.04 -13.72 12.46
CA GLN A 29 -29.25 -14.20 11.33
C GLN A 29 -29.95 -13.65 10.07
N ARG A 30 -29.33 -12.69 9.38
CA ARG A 30 -29.77 -12.28 8.05
C ARG A 30 -28.91 -13.01 7.03
N ASP A 31 -29.49 -14.04 6.47
CA ASP A 31 -29.32 -14.40 5.06
C ASP A 31 -29.32 -13.13 4.20
N PHE A 32 -28.23 -12.94 3.47
CA PHE A 32 -28.22 -12.15 2.25
C PHE A 32 -27.57 -13.03 1.17
N GLN A 33 -28.34 -14.01 0.72
CA GLN A 33 -28.28 -14.45 -0.67
C GLN A 33 -28.86 -13.31 -1.50
N ASP A 34 -28.05 -12.69 -2.35
CA ASP A 34 -28.57 -12.02 -3.53
C ASP A 34 -27.90 -12.62 -4.76
N GLU A 35 -28.76 -13.34 -5.46
CA GLU A 35 -28.63 -14.02 -6.72
C GLU A 35 -28.57 -12.95 -7.82
N ASN A 36 -27.42 -12.75 -8.46
CA ASN A 36 -27.38 -12.01 -9.73
C ASN A 36 -26.72 -12.85 -10.81
N GLN A 37 -27.46 -13.87 -11.23
CA GLN A 37 -27.38 -14.40 -12.57
C GLN A 37 -27.75 -13.29 -13.55
N ARG A 38 -26.79 -12.82 -14.34
CA ARG A 38 -27.11 -12.27 -15.65
C ARG A 38 -26.32 -13.02 -16.71
N GLU A 39 -27.01 -14.00 -17.28
CA GLU A 39 -26.71 -14.53 -18.59
C GLU A 39 -26.59 -13.37 -19.59
N SER A 40 -25.46 -13.29 -20.28
CA SER A 40 -25.41 -12.73 -21.62
C SER A 40 -24.65 -13.72 -22.50
N LYS A 41 -25.41 -14.66 -23.05
CA LYS A 41 -25.06 -15.36 -24.30
C LYS A 41 -24.98 -14.31 -25.40
N GLY A 42 -23.80 -14.19 -25.98
CA GLY A 42 -23.53 -13.41 -27.18
C GLY A 42 -22.55 -14.20 -28.05
N ASN A 43 -23.06 -15.20 -28.73
CA ASN A 43 -22.36 -15.92 -29.80
C ASN A 43 -22.45 -15.05 -31.07
N CYS A 44 -21.34 -14.82 -31.78
CA CYS A 44 -21.18 -15.15 -33.21
C CYS A 44 -19.91 -14.55 -33.82
N SER A 45 -19.18 -15.44 -34.50
CA SER A 45 -18.38 -15.26 -35.74
C SER A 45 -17.18 -14.32 -35.71
N ASP A 46 -15.96 -14.83 -35.78
CA ASP A 46 -15.29 -15.34 -36.99
C ASP A 46 -15.09 -14.24 -38.04
N LEU A 47 -13.85 -13.75 -38.10
CA LEU A 47 -13.24 -13.25 -39.33
C LEU A 47 -11.72 -13.41 -39.21
N LEU A 48 -11.23 -14.46 -39.87
CA LEU A 48 -9.86 -14.60 -40.35
C LEU A 48 -9.40 -13.33 -41.07
N VAL A 49 -8.24 -12.80 -40.68
CA VAL A 49 -7.28 -12.24 -41.65
C VAL A 49 -5.91 -12.78 -41.30
N GLU A 50 -5.47 -13.74 -42.11
CA GLU A 50 -4.05 -14.03 -42.31
C GLU A 50 -3.41 -12.85 -43.05
N ALA A 51 -2.30 -12.36 -42.53
CA ALA A 51 -1.31 -11.62 -43.32
C ALA A 51 0.08 -12.05 -42.85
N ASN A 52 0.62 -12.99 -43.63
CA ASN A 52 1.97 -13.53 -43.57
C ASN A 52 2.97 -12.47 -44.08
N VAL A 53 4.10 -12.22 -43.38
CA VAL A 53 5.40 -11.80 -43.97
C VAL A 53 6.54 -11.78 -42.92
N THR A 54 7.40 -12.79 -43.05
CA THR A 54 8.84 -12.96 -42.73
C THR A 54 9.49 -12.54 -41.40
N PRO A 55 10.34 -13.43 -40.83
CA PRO A 55 11.31 -13.11 -39.78
C PRO A 55 12.65 -12.67 -40.37
N ASP A 56 13.22 -11.57 -39.90
CA ASP A 56 14.67 -11.39 -39.86
C ASP A 56 15.05 -10.26 -38.89
N ASP A 57 15.90 -10.64 -37.94
CA ASP A 57 16.95 -9.87 -37.30
C ASP A 57 16.68 -8.65 -36.40
N GLU A 58 17.35 -8.77 -35.25
CA GLU A 58 17.81 -7.72 -34.34
C GLU A 58 16.88 -7.06 -33.31
N SER A 59 17.30 -7.25 -32.05
CA SER A 59 16.95 -6.49 -30.86
C SER A 59 15.50 -6.54 -30.40
N ARG A 60 15.25 -7.51 -29.50
CA ARG A 60 14.29 -7.39 -28.40
C ARG A 60 14.58 -6.12 -27.58
N GLY A 61 14.20 -4.97 -28.11
CA GLY A 61 14.00 -3.76 -27.34
C GLY A 61 12.95 -4.07 -26.29
N SER A 62 13.29 -3.85 -25.03
CA SER A 62 12.34 -3.91 -23.93
C SER A 62 11.41 -2.69 -24.09
N ASP A 63 10.41 -2.82 -24.96
CA ASP A 63 9.35 -1.83 -25.20
C ASP A 63 8.35 -1.90 -24.03
N LEU A 64 8.83 -1.53 -22.86
CA LEU A 64 8.00 -1.08 -21.76
C LEU A 64 8.12 0.45 -21.76
N PRO A 65 7.02 1.20 -21.66
CA PRO A 65 7.12 2.64 -21.51
C PRO A 65 8.01 2.91 -20.28
N GLU A 66 9.09 3.66 -20.47
CA GLU A 66 9.99 4.05 -19.38
C GLU A 66 9.12 4.72 -18.31
N GLU A 67 8.83 3.97 -17.26
CA GLU A 67 7.83 4.36 -16.30
C GLU A 67 8.37 5.53 -15.49
N THR A 68 7.99 6.74 -15.90
CA THR A 68 8.51 7.95 -15.27
C THR A 68 8.09 8.01 -13.80
N LEU A 69 8.94 8.60 -12.96
CA LEU A 69 8.62 8.83 -11.54
C LEU A 69 7.27 9.53 -11.35
N ILE A 70 6.93 10.43 -12.28
CA ILE A 70 5.66 11.17 -12.29
C ILE A 70 4.47 10.22 -12.44
N ASP A 71 4.57 9.21 -13.32
CA ASP A 71 3.49 8.26 -13.54
C ASP A 71 3.26 7.37 -12.31
N VAL A 72 4.35 6.87 -11.71
CA VAL A 72 4.27 6.13 -10.44
C VAL A 72 3.65 6.99 -9.35
N TRP A 73 4.07 8.25 -9.24
CA TRP A 73 3.55 9.19 -8.26
C TRP A 73 2.06 9.45 -8.43
N ASN A 74 1.59 9.61 -9.66
CA ASN A 74 0.16 9.75 -9.97
C ASN A 74 -0.63 8.50 -9.58
N ARG A 75 -0.12 7.30 -9.86
CA ARG A 75 -0.74 6.04 -9.43
C ARG A 75 -0.79 5.88 -7.92
N VAL A 76 0.27 6.28 -7.20
CA VAL A 76 0.29 6.31 -5.73
C VAL A 76 -0.75 7.29 -5.19
N CYS A 77 -0.84 8.48 -5.78
CA CYS A 77 -1.90 9.44 -5.44
C CYS A 77 -3.31 8.88 -5.67
N THR A 78 -3.50 8.07 -6.72
CA THR A 78 -4.75 7.37 -7.00
C THR A 78 -5.03 6.27 -5.96
N ALA A 79 -4.03 5.48 -5.58
CA ALA A 79 -4.16 4.46 -4.54
C ALA A 79 -4.51 5.07 -3.16
N LEU A 80 -4.08 6.31 -2.91
CA LEU A 80 -4.40 7.07 -1.69
C LEU A 80 -5.78 7.76 -1.72
N GLN A 81 -6.62 7.59 -2.74
CA GLN A 81 -7.95 8.22 -2.81
C GLN A 81 -8.85 7.88 -1.61
N ASN A 82 -8.69 6.67 -1.04
CA ASN A 82 -9.40 6.24 0.16
C ASN A 82 -8.87 6.89 1.46
N ARG A 83 -7.75 7.63 1.38
CA ARG A 83 -7.08 8.33 2.49
C ARG A 83 -6.79 9.79 2.10
N PRO A 84 -7.83 10.65 2.02
CA PRO A 84 -7.71 12.00 1.47
C PRO A 84 -6.71 12.89 2.23
N ALA A 85 -6.56 12.70 3.54
CA ALA A 85 -5.56 13.43 4.33
C ALA A 85 -4.12 13.10 3.91
N THR A 86 -3.80 11.81 3.78
CA THR A 86 -2.47 11.36 3.30
C THR A 86 -2.25 11.78 1.85
N GLN A 87 -3.28 11.68 1.00
CA GLN A 87 -3.19 12.12 -0.40
C GLN A 87 -2.89 13.62 -0.51
N ALA A 88 -3.61 14.47 0.24
CA ALA A 88 -3.40 15.91 0.25
C ALA A 88 -2.00 16.26 0.75
N LEU A 89 -1.56 15.64 1.85
CA LEU A 89 -0.21 15.84 2.41
C LEU A 89 0.87 15.45 1.38
N THR A 90 0.69 14.30 0.74
CA THR A 90 1.59 13.76 -0.30
C THR A 90 1.66 14.69 -1.51
N LYS A 91 0.51 15.14 -2.06
CA LYS A 91 0.47 16.06 -3.22
C LYS A 91 1.02 17.44 -2.93
N GLN A 92 0.72 18.00 -1.76
CA GLN A 92 1.08 19.38 -1.45
C GLN A 92 2.53 19.55 -1.02
N LYS A 93 3.09 18.53 -0.35
CA LYS A 93 4.34 18.66 0.41
C LYS A 93 5.32 17.50 0.23
N GLY A 94 4.92 16.44 -0.47
CA GLY A 94 5.80 15.36 -0.87
C GLY A 94 6.30 15.58 -2.29
N ASN A 95 7.58 15.25 -2.52
CA ASN A 95 8.19 15.22 -3.83
C ASN A 95 8.88 13.88 -4.01
N LEU A 96 8.53 13.12 -5.05
CA LEU A 96 9.21 11.86 -5.32
C LEU A 96 10.57 12.14 -5.96
N ILE A 97 11.65 11.76 -5.28
CA ILE A 97 13.02 12.03 -5.74
C ILE A 97 13.52 10.88 -6.62
N SER A 98 13.41 9.65 -6.13
CA SER A 98 13.91 8.48 -6.84
C SER A 98 13.27 7.19 -6.34
N ILE A 99 13.15 6.21 -7.22
CA ILE A 99 12.78 4.83 -6.87
C ILE A 99 13.92 3.93 -7.31
N VAL A 100 14.52 3.22 -6.36
CA VAL A 100 15.53 2.20 -6.64
C VAL A 100 14.87 0.84 -6.49
N ARG A 101 14.67 0.15 -7.61
CA ARG A 101 14.10 -1.19 -7.64
C ARG A 101 15.21 -2.22 -7.56
N TYR A 102 15.07 -3.18 -6.65
CA TYR A 102 15.97 -4.33 -6.54
C TYR A 102 15.18 -5.58 -6.90
N SER A 103 15.71 -6.41 -7.81
CA SER A 103 14.98 -7.55 -8.36
C SER A 103 14.63 -8.64 -7.36
N ASP A 104 15.42 -8.77 -6.28
CA ASP A 104 15.26 -9.80 -5.24
C ASP A 104 15.11 -9.19 -3.84
N SER A 105 14.87 -7.88 -3.75
CA SER A 105 14.95 -7.18 -2.47
C SER A 105 13.94 -6.04 -2.36
N MET A 106 13.76 -5.57 -1.13
CA MET A 106 12.91 -4.42 -0.82
C MET A 106 13.34 -3.19 -1.61
N SER A 107 12.42 -2.59 -2.34
CA SER A 107 12.71 -1.39 -3.13
C SER A 107 12.77 -0.15 -2.28
N VAL A 108 13.67 0.77 -2.59
CA VAL A 108 13.87 1.99 -1.79
C VAL A 108 13.24 3.16 -2.52
N VAL A 109 12.26 3.79 -1.89
CA VAL A 109 11.57 4.97 -2.40
C VAL A 109 12.07 6.18 -1.62
N LYS A 110 12.76 7.09 -2.30
CA LYS A 110 13.21 8.35 -1.69
C LYS A 110 12.22 9.46 -1.99
N MET A 111 11.69 10.05 -0.93
CA MET A 111 10.76 11.17 -1.00
C MET A 111 11.37 12.38 -0.30
N GLY A 112 11.27 13.54 -0.93
CA GLY A 112 11.58 14.82 -0.31
C GLY A 112 10.34 15.46 0.29
N ALA A 113 10.47 16.04 1.47
CA ALA A 113 9.46 16.92 2.04
C ALA A 113 10.13 18.03 2.85
N SER A 114 9.43 19.15 3.09
CA SER A 114 10.00 20.20 3.95
C SER A 114 10.04 19.75 5.41
N ALA A 115 10.99 20.26 6.20
CA ALA A 115 11.20 19.88 7.60
C ALA A 115 9.93 19.92 8.47
N LEU A 116 9.06 20.91 8.22
CA LEU A 116 7.79 21.09 8.92
C LEU A 116 6.77 19.97 8.64
N PHE A 117 6.87 19.32 7.48
CA PHE A 117 5.96 18.29 7.03
C PHE A 117 6.51 16.88 7.23
N VAL A 118 7.83 16.69 7.33
CA VAL A 118 8.42 15.38 7.64
C VAL A 118 7.87 14.82 8.94
N LYS A 119 7.69 15.64 9.99
CA LYS A 119 7.04 15.20 11.24
C LYS A 119 5.61 14.69 11.03
N LYS A 120 4.89 15.22 10.04
CA LYS A 120 3.54 14.77 9.67
C LYS A 120 3.59 13.48 8.85
N PHE A 121 4.52 13.37 7.91
CA PHE A 121 4.74 12.11 7.18
C PHE A 121 5.21 10.98 8.10
N GLN A 122 6.02 11.27 9.11
CA GLN A 122 6.47 10.31 10.13
C GLN A 122 5.36 9.88 11.11
N GLN A 123 4.18 10.51 11.08
CA GLN A 123 3.05 9.95 11.81
C GLN A 123 2.74 8.57 11.22
N HIS A 124 2.73 7.55 12.07
CA HIS A 124 2.64 6.14 11.68
C HIS A 124 1.50 5.87 10.68
N GLU A 125 0.37 6.57 10.83
CA GLU A 125 -0.77 6.43 9.92
C GLU A 125 -0.48 6.89 8.48
N HIS A 126 0.23 8.01 8.31
CA HIS A 126 0.54 8.58 7.00
C HIS A 126 1.69 7.84 6.32
N ALA A 127 2.77 7.54 7.06
CA ALA A 127 3.89 6.74 6.56
C ALA A 127 3.40 5.36 6.11
N SER A 128 2.65 4.65 6.96
CA SER A 128 2.15 3.31 6.65
C SER A 128 1.21 3.32 5.44
N ALA A 129 0.31 4.30 5.35
CA ALA A 129 -0.59 4.42 4.20
C ALA A 129 0.17 4.68 2.89
N LEU A 130 1.22 5.51 2.95
CA LEU A 130 2.05 5.83 1.79
C LEU A 130 2.88 4.61 1.36
N GLU A 131 3.47 3.88 2.32
CA GLU A 131 4.20 2.63 2.06
C GLU A 131 3.29 1.56 1.44
N ALA A 132 2.09 1.40 1.97
CA ALA A 132 1.09 0.49 1.42
C ALA A 132 0.69 0.89 -0.01
N ALA A 133 0.53 2.19 -0.30
CA ALA A 133 0.22 2.67 -1.64
C ALA A 133 1.37 2.40 -2.62
N PHE A 134 2.62 2.67 -2.23
CA PHE A 134 3.78 2.32 -3.07
C PHE A 134 3.91 0.82 -3.29
N THR A 135 3.69 0.01 -2.25
CA THR A 135 3.70 -1.45 -2.35
C THR A 135 2.61 -1.95 -3.31
N ALA A 136 1.42 -1.35 -3.27
CA ALA A 136 0.31 -1.71 -4.16
C ALA A 136 0.56 -1.34 -5.63
N VAL A 137 1.29 -0.24 -5.90
CA VAL A 137 1.63 0.21 -7.25
C VAL A 137 2.84 -0.56 -7.80
N LEU A 138 3.89 -0.72 -7.00
CA LEU A 138 5.14 -1.36 -7.40
C LEU A 138 5.10 -2.89 -7.28
N LYS A 139 4.03 -3.45 -6.70
CA LYS A 139 3.80 -4.89 -6.49
C LYS A 139 4.93 -5.61 -5.73
N GLN A 140 5.64 -4.88 -4.87
CA GLN A 140 6.78 -5.37 -4.12
C GLN A 140 6.92 -4.60 -2.80
N PRO A 141 7.53 -5.18 -1.76
CA PRO A 141 7.78 -4.48 -0.50
C PRO A 141 8.72 -3.30 -0.73
N ILE A 142 8.44 -2.18 -0.07
CA ILE A 142 9.23 -0.96 -0.20
C ILE A 142 9.63 -0.39 1.14
N LYS A 143 10.79 0.28 1.18
CA LYS A 143 11.24 1.12 2.28
C LYS A 143 11.09 2.57 1.87
N LEU A 144 10.27 3.31 2.61
CA LEU A 144 10.11 4.74 2.40
C LEU A 144 11.21 5.50 3.16
N ASP A 145 12.00 6.28 2.42
CA ASP A 145 13.04 7.15 2.96
C ASP A 145 12.65 8.61 2.72
N VAL A 146 12.26 9.32 3.79
CA VAL A 146 11.80 10.72 3.70
C VAL A 146 12.94 11.66 4.06
N LEU A 147 13.44 12.38 3.06
CA LEU A 147 14.50 13.37 3.17
C LEU A 147 13.92 14.76 3.38
N ILE A 148 14.58 15.55 4.23
CA ILE A 148 14.26 16.97 4.40
C ILE A 148 14.87 17.74 3.23
N LEU A 149 14.02 18.28 2.37
CA LEU A 149 14.42 19.27 1.36
C LEU A 149 14.37 20.64 2.03
N ASP A 150 15.45 21.01 2.71
CA ASP A 150 15.62 22.39 3.19
C ASP A 150 15.95 23.24 1.96
N THR A 151 15.03 24.11 1.55
CA THR A 151 15.30 25.16 0.54
C THR A 151 16.22 26.21 1.18
N ASN A 152 17.43 25.82 1.53
CA ASN A 152 18.48 26.73 1.92
C ASN A 152 19.24 27.16 0.66
N ASP A 153 18.51 27.72 -0.30
CA ASP A 153 19.09 28.52 -1.38
C ASP A 153 19.41 29.91 -0.80
N LYS A 154 20.31 29.95 0.19
CA LYS A 154 21.05 31.17 0.50
C LYS A 154 22.25 31.21 -0.43
N LYS A 155 22.02 31.75 -1.64
CA LYS A 155 23.10 32.27 -2.49
C LYS A 155 23.93 33.26 -1.67
N HIS A 156 25.23 32.97 -1.61
CA HIS A 156 26.28 33.80 -1.04
C HIS A 156 26.74 34.84 -2.07
#